data_AF-A0A0D0AWK3-F1
#
_entry.id   AF-A0A0D0AWK3-F1
#
_cell.length_a   1.000
_cell.length_b   1.000
_cell.length_c   1.000
_cell.angle_alpha   90.00
_cell.angle_beta   90.00
_cell.angle_gamma   90.00
#
_symmetry.space_group_name_H-M   'P 1'
#
loop_
_entity.id
_entity.type
_entity.pdbx_description
1 polymer ?
#
loop_
_entity_poly.entity_id
_entity_poly.type
_entity_poly.pdbx_seq_one_letter_code
_entity_poly.pdbx_strand_id
1 'polypeptide(L)'
;MDDNPPTASVNSLTAGLDDLVSYLEGSTLVVQAYTDIIERKYARPALDKISRYFQGQTLTMTWATTTLTLFAVMSILPVLSFIGLSIFAFCSSMCIALTFGFAAVVVLETMFTTALLLALGGLLLFSFIITTLGAMAYLTFRVGQHLQTQGRFGIAEWAQETTQHFTSVSMKPEDNDDSDGSGVLIAHETNDKVKRENRSPSPSSRSFMASSGST
;
A
#
# COMPACT_ATOMS: atom_id res chain seq x y z
N MET A 1 -29.29 -27.68 -20.13
CA MET A 1 -28.94 -26.27 -19.83
C MET A 1 -27.90 -26.43 -18.76
N ASP A 2 -26.66 -26.53 -19.23
CA ASP A 2 -25.53 -27.09 -18.49
C ASP A 2 -24.48 -25.98 -18.43
N ASP A 3 -24.62 -25.13 -17.42
CA ASP A 3 -23.75 -23.99 -17.18
C ASP A 3 -22.45 -24.47 -16.53
N ASN A 4 -21.43 -24.63 -17.37
CA ASN A 4 -20.08 -25.04 -16.95
C ASN A 4 -19.33 -23.81 -16.41
N PRO A 5 -18.94 -23.77 -15.12
CA PRO A 5 -18.33 -22.59 -14.51
C PRO A 5 -16.92 -22.32 -15.05
N PRO A 6 -16.46 -21.04 -15.03
CA PRO A 6 -15.17 -20.64 -15.58
C PRO A 6 -14.01 -21.13 -14.70
N THR A 7 -13.39 -22.25 -15.07
CA THR A 7 -12.25 -22.88 -14.39
C THR A 7 -10.88 -22.25 -14.74
N ALA A 8 -10.86 -21.18 -15.54
CA ALA A 8 -9.62 -20.66 -16.11
C ALA A 8 -8.67 -19.99 -15.11
N SER A 9 -9.16 -19.43 -13.99
CA SER A 9 -8.30 -18.70 -13.04
C SER A 9 -7.61 -19.61 -12.01
N VAL A 10 -8.14 -20.81 -11.77
CA VAL A 10 -7.58 -21.74 -10.77
C VAL A 10 -6.29 -22.38 -11.31
N ASN A 11 -6.25 -22.66 -12.62
CA ASN A 11 -5.13 -23.34 -13.27
C ASN A 11 -3.85 -22.49 -13.34
N SER A 12 -3.95 -21.16 -13.39
CA SER A 12 -2.77 -20.27 -13.39
C SER A 12 -2.13 -20.14 -12.01
N LEU A 13 -2.94 -20.22 -10.94
CA LEU A 13 -2.44 -20.15 -9.58
C LEU A 13 -1.76 -21.46 -9.18
N THR A 14 -2.31 -22.61 -9.60
CA THR A 14 -1.70 -23.92 -9.39
C THR A 14 -0.38 -24.06 -10.15
N ALA A 15 -0.32 -23.59 -11.41
CA ALA A 15 0.91 -23.64 -12.19
C ALA A 15 2.07 -22.83 -11.56
N GLY A 16 1.77 -21.67 -10.94
CA GLY A 16 2.78 -20.88 -10.22
C GLY A 16 3.22 -21.53 -8.89
N LEU A 17 2.31 -22.24 -8.21
CA LEU A 17 2.65 -22.99 -6.99
C LEU A 17 3.57 -24.17 -7.31
N ASP A 18 3.27 -24.91 -8.37
CA ASP A 18 4.07 -26.07 -8.80
C ASP A 18 5.50 -25.65 -9.18
N ASP A 19 5.66 -24.49 -9.84
CA ASP A 19 6.98 -23.95 -10.16
C ASP A 19 7.76 -23.59 -8.89
N LEU A 20 7.13 -22.92 -7.91
CA LEU A 20 7.75 -22.59 -6.63
C LEU A 20 8.17 -23.83 -5.84
N VAL A 21 7.34 -24.87 -5.84
CA VAL A 21 7.64 -26.16 -5.20
C VAL A 21 8.84 -26.81 -5.88
N SER A 22 8.92 -26.79 -7.22
CA SER A 22 10.06 -27.34 -7.95
C SER A 22 11.37 -26.60 -7.64
N TYR A 23 11.31 -25.26 -7.48
CA TYR A 23 12.46 -24.46 -7.06
C TYR A 23 12.90 -24.79 -5.62
N LEU A 24 11.95 -24.98 -4.71
CA LEU A 24 12.25 -25.37 -3.34
C LEU A 24 12.86 -26.78 -3.30
N GLU A 25 12.30 -27.74 -4.02
CA GLU A 25 12.79 -29.11 -4.08
C GLU A 25 14.22 -29.15 -4.67
N GLY A 26 14.48 -28.40 -5.74
CA GLY A 26 15.82 -28.21 -6.28
C GLY A 26 16.81 -27.62 -5.27
N SER A 27 16.39 -26.61 -4.49
CA SER A 27 17.24 -26.01 -3.47
C SER A 27 17.56 -26.99 -2.32
N THR A 28 16.60 -27.82 -1.92
CA THR A 28 16.81 -28.82 -0.86
C THR A 28 17.78 -29.91 -1.29
N LEU A 29 17.72 -30.38 -2.54
CA LEU A 29 18.65 -31.36 -3.09
C LEU A 29 20.08 -30.83 -3.12
N VAL A 30 20.28 -29.55 -3.46
CA VAL A 30 21.60 -28.92 -3.46
C VAL A 30 22.15 -28.84 -2.03
N VAL A 31 21.35 -28.36 -1.08
CA VAL A 31 21.77 -28.27 0.34
C VAL A 31 22.11 -29.67 0.87
N GLN A 32 21.28 -30.67 0.59
CA GLN A 32 21.51 -32.04 1.03
C GLN A 32 22.79 -32.63 0.42
N ALA A 33 23.05 -32.40 -0.87
CA ALA A 33 24.29 -32.84 -1.52
C ALA A 33 25.54 -32.19 -0.89
N TYR A 34 25.48 -30.90 -0.56
CA TYR A 34 26.57 -30.22 0.17
C TYR A 34 26.72 -30.75 1.59
N THR A 35 25.63 -30.98 2.31
CA THR A 35 25.63 -31.55 3.65
C THR A 35 26.24 -32.95 3.66
N ASP A 36 25.90 -33.81 2.71
CA ASP A 36 26.49 -35.15 2.57
C ASP A 36 28.01 -35.10 2.34
N ILE A 37 28.48 -34.17 1.50
CA ILE A 37 29.91 -33.97 1.26
C ILE A 37 30.62 -33.53 2.54
N ILE A 38 30.03 -32.59 3.28
CA ILE A 38 30.59 -32.08 4.53
C ILE A 38 30.59 -33.18 5.59
N GLU A 39 29.50 -33.92 5.74
CA GLU A 39 29.39 -35.01 6.69
C GLU A 39 30.46 -36.07 6.41
N ARG A 40 30.59 -36.48 5.15
CA ARG A 40 31.50 -37.55 4.76
C ARG A 40 32.97 -37.14 4.81
N LYS A 41 33.31 -35.91 4.39
CA LYS A 41 34.70 -35.44 4.35
C LYS A 41 35.20 -34.90 5.68
N TYR A 42 34.34 -34.30 6.51
CA TYR A 42 34.76 -33.57 7.70
C TYR A 42 34.14 -34.14 8.98
N ALA A 43 32.82 -34.36 9.03
CA ALA A 43 32.16 -34.76 10.27
C ALA A 43 32.53 -36.18 10.71
N ARG A 44 32.41 -37.18 9.80
CA ARG A 44 32.75 -38.57 10.10
C ARG A 44 34.20 -38.80 10.54
N PRO A 45 35.24 -38.30 9.84
CA PRO A 45 36.62 -38.54 10.26
C PRO A 45 36.98 -37.76 11.54
N ALA A 46 36.36 -36.61 11.80
CA ALA A 46 36.53 -35.92 13.07
C ALA A 46 35.91 -36.70 14.24
N LEU A 47 34.67 -37.20 14.06
CA LEU A 47 33.99 -38.03 15.04
C LEU A 47 34.72 -39.36 15.30
N ASP A 48 35.21 -40.03 14.25
CA ASP A 48 35.97 -41.27 14.40
C ASP A 48 37.25 -41.03 15.21
N LYS A 49 38.00 -39.97 14.90
CA LYS A 49 39.17 -39.56 15.69
C LYS A 49 38.81 -39.32 17.16
N ILE A 50 37.78 -38.53 17.42
CA ILE A 50 37.31 -38.22 18.78
C ILE A 50 36.91 -39.51 19.52
N SER A 51 36.16 -40.40 18.86
CA SER A 51 35.71 -41.67 19.46
C SER A 51 36.87 -42.59 19.85
N ARG A 52 37.92 -42.66 19.02
CA ARG A 52 39.14 -43.43 19.31
C ARG A 52 39.94 -42.84 20.47
N TYR A 53 39.96 -41.51 20.60
CA TYR A 53 40.56 -40.86 21.77
C TYR A 53 39.81 -41.19 23.06
N PHE A 54 38.47 -41.28 23.02
CA PHE A 54 37.67 -41.62 24.19
C PHE A 54 37.79 -43.08 24.64
N GLN A 55 38.01 -44.03 23.73
CA GLN A 55 38.15 -45.45 24.09
C GLN A 55 39.49 -45.80 24.75
N GLY A 56 40.52 -44.97 24.59
CA GLY A 56 41.88 -45.28 25.05
C GLY A 56 42.31 -44.65 26.39
N GLN A 57 41.51 -43.75 26.99
CA GLN A 57 41.96 -42.95 28.13
C GLN A 57 41.47 -43.48 29.49
N THR A 58 42.43 -43.91 30.31
CA THR A 58 42.27 -44.26 31.73
C THR A 58 41.97 -43.03 32.62
N LEU A 59 41.34 -43.30 33.77
CA LEU A 59 40.71 -42.37 34.76
C LEU A 59 41.45 -41.07 35.16
N THR A 60 42.73 -40.91 34.86
CA THR A 60 43.51 -39.69 35.18
C THR A 60 43.43 -38.60 34.11
N MET A 61 43.09 -38.94 32.86
CA MET A 61 42.97 -37.99 31.74
C MET A 61 41.59 -37.29 31.65
N THR A 62 40.58 -37.78 32.38
CA THR A 62 39.21 -37.23 32.37
C THR A 62 39.13 -35.84 33.00
N TRP A 63 39.95 -35.56 34.02
CA TRP A 63 39.99 -34.26 34.67
C TRP A 63 40.53 -33.17 33.74
N ALA A 64 41.63 -33.46 33.03
CA ALA A 64 42.25 -32.50 32.10
C ALA A 64 41.37 -32.23 30.87
N THR A 65 40.69 -33.26 30.36
CA THR A 65 39.78 -33.11 29.23
C THR A 65 38.55 -32.30 29.62
N THR A 66 37.98 -32.55 30.80
CA THR A 66 36.80 -31.80 31.29
C THR A 66 37.10 -30.33 31.51
N THR A 67 38.25 -29.98 32.10
CA THR A 67 38.64 -28.57 32.29
C THR A 67 38.91 -27.87 30.96
N LEU A 68 39.56 -28.56 30.01
CA LEU A 68 39.77 -28.03 28.66
C LEU A 68 38.44 -27.81 27.93
N THR A 69 37.48 -28.74 28.05
CA THR A 69 36.15 -28.60 27.47
C THR A 69 35.39 -27.44 28.10
N LEU A 70 35.38 -27.31 29.43
CA LEU A 70 34.76 -26.18 30.12
C LEU A 70 35.40 -24.85 29.71
N PHE A 71 36.73 -24.81 29.62
CA PHE A 71 37.46 -23.62 29.16
C PHE A 71 37.11 -23.27 27.71
N ALA A 72 37.03 -24.27 26.82
CA ALA A 72 36.63 -24.07 25.43
C ALA A 72 35.19 -23.56 25.31
N VAL A 73 34.25 -24.16 26.03
CA VAL A 73 32.84 -23.74 26.05
C VAL A 73 32.70 -22.32 26.62
N MET A 74 33.38 -22.03 27.74
CA MET A 74 33.38 -20.70 28.35
C MET A 74 34.06 -19.65 27.46
N SER A 75 35.02 -20.05 26.63
CA SER A 75 35.67 -19.16 25.66
C SER A 75 34.82 -18.89 24.41
N ILE A 76 33.93 -19.82 24.03
CA ILE A 76 33.02 -19.63 22.88
C ILE A 76 31.82 -18.76 23.25
N LEU A 77 31.33 -18.87 24.49
CA LEU A 77 30.19 -18.09 24.99
C LEU A 77 30.32 -16.55 24.75
N PRO A 78 31.46 -15.89 25.06
CA PRO A 78 31.61 -14.45 24.79
C PRO A 78 31.64 -14.13 23.31
N VAL A 79 32.20 -15.00 22.46
CA VAL A 79 32.21 -14.82 20.99
C VAL A 79 30.78 -14.91 20.45
N LEU A 80 30.02 -15.91 20.90
CA LEU A 80 28.64 -16.10 20.48
C LEU A 80 27.74 -14.97 20.97
N SER A 81 27.93 -14.51 22.21
CA SER A 81 27.25 -13.34 22.76
C SER A 81 27.57 -12.07 21.97
N PHE A 82 28.84 -11.85 21.61
CA PHE A 82 29.25 -10.71 20.80
C PHE A 82 28.58 -10.72 19.42
N ILE A 83 28.54 -11.87 18.75
CA ILE A 83 27.86 -12.02 17.46
C ILE A 83 26.35 -11.75 17.61
N GLY A 84 25.72 -12.34 18.63
CA GLY A 84 24.30 -12.14 18.90
C GLY A 84 23.95 -10.68 19.19
N LEU A 85 24.72 -10.02 20.06
CA LEU A 85 24.55 -8.61 20.38
C LEU A 85 24.81 -7.71 19.17
N SER A 86 25.78 -8.04 18.31
CA SER A 86 26.07 -7.28 17.09
C SER A 86 24.92 -7.35 16.09
N ILE A 87 24.38 -8.55 15.83
CA ILE A 87 23.21 -8.74 14.96
C ILE A 87 22.00 -8.03 15.56
N PHE A 88 21.76 -8.17 16.86
CA PHE A 88 20.67 -7.51 17.55
C PHE A 88 20.77 -5.98 17.49
N ALA A 89 21.96 -5.41 17.67
CA ALA A 89 22.20 -3.98 17.55
C ALA A 89 21.96 -3.49 16.13
N PHE A 90 22.39 -4.24 15.11
CA PHE A 90 22.16 -3.92 13.72
C PHE A 90 20.67 -3.97 13.36
N CYS A 91 19.96 -5.03 13.75
CA CYS A 91 18.52 -5.18 13.52
C CYS A 91 17.72 -4.09 14.25
N SER A 92 18.03 -3.80 15.52
CA SER A 92 17.33 -2.76 16.28
C SER A 92 17.55 -1.39 15.67
N SER A 93 18.77 -1.06 15.23
CA SER A 93 19.08 0.17 14.50
C SER A 93 18.27 0.29 13.20
N MET A 94 18.18 -0.78 12.41
CA MET A 94 17.37 -0.81 11.19
C MET A 94 15.88 -0.61 11.47
N CYS A 95 15.34 -1.28 12.49
CA CYS A 95 13.95 -1.10 12.91
C CYS A 95 13.68 0.35 13.33
N ILE A 96 14.58 0.95 14.13
CA ILE A 96 14.46 2.35 14.54
C ILE A 96 14.48 3.27 13.32
N ALA A 97 15.44 3.10 12.41
CA ALA A 97 15.53 3.90 11.19
C ALA A 97 14.25 3.80 10.34
N LEU A 98 13.69 2.59 10.20
CA LEU A 98 12.42 2.38 9.50
C LEU A 98 11.27 3.11 10.21
N THR A 99 11.14 2.99 11.53
CA THR A 99 10.07 3.67 12.27
C THR A 99 10.13 5.20 12.12
N PHE A 100 11.33 5.78 12.15
CA PHE A 100 11.52 7.20 11.89
C PHE A 100 11.19 7.58 10.44
N GLY A 101 11.58 6.75 9.46
CA GLY A 101 11.22 6.94 8.07
C GLY A 101 9.71 6.96 7.85
N PHE A 102 9.00 5.97 8.38
CA PHE A 102 7.53 5.91 8.33
C PHE A 102 6.89 7.11 9.03
N ALA A 103 7.36 7.48 10.22
CA ALA A 103 6.85 8.64 10.93
C ALA A 103 7.02 9.94 10.11
N ALA A 104 8.18 10.13 9.46
CA ALA A 104 8.44 11.29 8.62
C ALA A 104 7.50 11.34 7.40
N VAL A 105 7.23 10.20 6.75
CA VAL A 105 6.30 10.11 5.62
C VAL A 105 4.88 10.46 6.07
N VAL A 106 4.41 9.91 7.19
CA VAL A 106 3.07 10.21 7.73
C VAL A 106 2.93 11.69 8.10
N VAL A 107 3.95 12.29 8.71
CA VAL A 107 3.93 13.73 9.04
C VAL A 107 3.89 14.58 7.75
N LEU A 108 4.66 14.22 6.73
CA LEU A 108 4.66 14.94 5.46
C LEU A 108 3.29 14.83 4.75
N GLU A 109 2.72 13.63 4.71
CA GLU A 109 1.42 13.35 4.11
C GLU A 109 0.29 14.10 4.82
N THR A 110 0.29 14.10 6.15
CA THR A 110 -0.71 14.82 6.95
C THR A 110 -0.59 16.33 6.79
N MET A 111 0.63 16.87 6.75
CA MET A 111 0.88 18.29 6.46
C MET A 111 0.35 18.68 5.07
N PHE A 112 0.69 17.88 4.05
CA PHE A 112 0.26 18.13 2.68
C PHE A 112 -1.26 18.04 2.52
N THR A 113 -1.87 17.01 3.10
CA THR A 113 -3.33 16.81 3.07
C THR A 113 -4.05 17.95 3.77
N THR A 114 -3.54 18.40 4.93
CA THR A 114 -4.12 19.53 5.66
C THR A 114 -4.01 20.83 4.86
N ALA A 115 -2.86 21.09 4.23
CA ALA A 115 -2.66 22.26 3.39
C ALA A 115 -3.61 22.26 2.17
N LEU A 116 -3.76 21.11 1.51
CA LEU A 116 -4.72 20.93 0.42
C LEU A 116 -6.15 21.16 0.89
N LEU A 117 -6.55 20.57 2.02
CA LEU A 117 -7.89 20.72 2.55
C LEU A 117 -8.20 22.18 2.89
N LEU A 118 -7.23 22.90 3.46
CA LEU A 118 -7.35 24.33 3.75
C LEU A 118 -7.47 25.16 2.46
N ALA A 119 -6.67 24.86 1.45
CA ALA A 119 -6.73 25.54 0.15
C ALA A 119 -8.07 25.30 -0.57
N LEU A 120 -8.55 24.05 -0.60
CA LEU A 120 -9.86 23.70 -1.16
C LEU A 120 -10.99 24.37 -0.37
N GLY A 121 -10.93 24.33 0.95
CA GLY A 121 -11.91 24.99 1.82
C GLY A 121 -11.96 26.51 1.58
N GLY A 122 -10.80 27.15 1.49
CA GLY A 122 -10.69 28.57 1.16
C GLY A 122 -11.27 28.90 -0.23
N LEU A 123 -10.96 28.08 -1.24
CA LEU A 123 -11.50 28.25 -2.59
C LEU A 123 -13.02 28.07 -2.63
N LEU A 124 -13.56 27.09 -1.90
CA LEU A 124 -15.00 26.87 -1.79
C LEU A 124 -15.70 28.05 -1.12
N LEU A 125 -15.17 28.56 -0.01
CA LEU A 125 -15.70 29.74 0.66
C LEU A 125 -15.65 30.98 -0.25
N PHE A 126 -14.53 31.18 -0.95
CA PHE A 126 -14.38 32.28 -1.89
C PHE A 126 -15.39 32.19 -3.03
N SER A 127 -15.53 31.00 -3.63
CA SER A 127 -16.53 30.74 -4.67
C SER A 127 -17.93 31.01 -4.15
N PHE A 128 -18.26 30.54 -2.94
CA PHE A 128 -19.57 30.75 -2.32
C PHE A 128 -19.88 32.24 -2.11
N ILE A 129 -18.90 33.01 -1.62
CA ILE A 129 -19.04 34.46 -1.44
C ILE A 129 -19.27 35.15 -2.78
N ILE A 130 -18.48 34.83 -3.81
CA ILE A 130 -18.65 35.42 -5.15
C ILE A 130 -20.02 35.08 -5.72
N THR A 131 -20.44 33.81 -5.66
CA THR A 131 -21.76 33.39 -6.16
C THR A 131 -22.88 34.12 -5.42
N THR A 132 -22.77 34.25 -4.10
CA THR A 132 -23.77 34.94 -3.27
C THR A 132 -23.82 36.43 -3.58
N LEU A 133 -22.67 37.10 -3.68
CA LEU A 133 -22.58 38.51 -4.04
C LEU A 133 -23.09 38.76 -5.46
N GLY A 134 -22.72 37.91 -6.42
CA GLY A 134 -23.20 37.98 -7.80
C GLY A 134 -24.72 37.79 -7.87
N ALA A 135 -25.27 36.83 -7.13
CA ALA A 135 -26.71 36.65 -7.02
C ALA A 135 -27.39 37.88 -6.42
N MET A 136 -26.88 38.43 -5.31
CA MET A 136 -27.45 39.63 -4.68
C MET A 136 -27.35 40.86 -5.59
N ALA A 137 -26.23 41.04 -6.29
CA ALA A 137 -26.05 42.13 -7.25
C ALA A 137 -27.03 42.00 -8.43
N TYR A 138 -27.21 40.78 -8.96
CA TYR A 138 -28.19 40.50 -10.01
C TYR A 138 -29.62 40.81 -9.55
N LEU A 139 -30.01 40.35 -8.35
CA LEU A 139 -31.32 40.64 -7.77
C LEU A 139 -31.52 42.15 -7.61
N THR A 140 -30.52 42.87 -7.07
CA THR A 140 -30.60 44.32 -6.87
C THR A 140 -30.71 45.06 -8.20
N PHE A 141 -29.94 44.68 -9.22
CA PHE A 141 -30.01 45.27 -10.55
C PHE A 141 -31.38 45.05 -11.20
N ARG A 142 -31.92 43.83 -11.12
CA ARG A 142 -33.23 43.48 -11.68
C ARG A 142 -34.37 44.23 -10.98
N VAL A 143 -34.33 44.34 -9.65
CA VAL A 143 -35.29 45.15 -8.87
C VAL A 143 -35.17 46.62 -9.24
N GLY A 144 -33.95 47.14 -9.41
CA GLY A 144 -33.70 48.50 -9.87
C GLY A 144 -34.31 48.80 -11.24
N GLN A 145 -34.20 47.86 -12.19
CA GLN A 145 -34.86 47.97 -13.49
C GLN A 145 -36.38 48.03 -13.37
N HIS A 146 -37.00 47.16 -12.55
CA HIS A 146 -38.45 47.16 -12.36
C HIS A 146 -38.96 48.45 -11.69
N LEU A 147 -38.19 49.02 -10.75
CA LEU A 147 -38.53 50.31 -10.13
C LEU A 147 -38.55 51.46 -11.15
N GLN A 148 -37.64 51.45 -12.13
CA GLN A 148 -37.59 52.48 -13.16
C GLN A 148 -38.76 52.38 -14.15
N THR A 149 -39.24 51.17 -14.46
CA THR A 149 -40.30 50.97 -15.46
C THR A 149 -41.71 51.08 -14.89
N GLN A 150 -41.96 50.64 -13.66
CA GLN A 150 -43.32 50.53 -13.08
C GLN A 150 -43.48 51.21 -11.71
N GLY A 151 -42.43 51.82 -11.15
CA GLY A 151 -42.50 52.48 -9.85
C GLY A 151 -42.70 51.50 -8.68
N ARG A 152 -43.48 51.90 -7.65
CA ARG A 152 -43.67 51.12 -6.40
C ARG A 152 -44.42 49.79 -6.59
N PHE A 153 -45.22 49.65 -7.66
CA PHE A 153 -45.98 48.43 -7.91
C PHE A 153 -45.10 47.25 -8.38
N GLY A 154 -43.96 47.52 -9.00
CA GLY A 154 -43.07 46.48 -9.54
C GLY A 154 -42.42 45.57 -8.49
N ILE A 155 -42.38 45.96 -7.21
CA ILE A 155 -41.80 45.14 -6.13
C ILE A 155 -42.72 43.96 -5.78
N ALA A 156 -44.04 44.19 -5.76
CA ALA A 156 -45.02 43.16 -5.42
C ALA A 156 -45.12 42.10 -6.52
N GLU A 157 -45.09 42.54 -7.78
CA GLU A 157 -45.12 41.66 -8.95
C GLU A 157 -43.84 40.82 -9.05
N TRP A 158 -42.67 41.42 -8.81
CA TRP A 158 -41.40 40.70 -8.73
C TRP A 158 -41.36 39.67 -7.60
N ALA A 159 -41.87 40.00 -6.41
CA ALA A 159 -41.91 39.06 -5.29
C ALA A 159 -42.82 37.86 -5.60
N GLN A 160 -43.94 38.09 -6.26
CA GLN A 160 -44.85 37.03 -6.68
C GLN A 160 -44.22 36.11 -7.74
N GLU A 161 -43.55 36.69 -8.74
CA GLU A 161 -42.84 35.96 -9.79
C GLU A 161 -41.69 35.11 -9.20
N THR A 162 -40.92 35.68 -8.26
CA THR A 162 -39.79 34.98 -7.60
C THR A 162 -40.29 33.83 -6.73
N THR A 163 -41.39 34.03 -5.99
CA THR A 163 -41.97 32.99 -5.15
C THR A 163 -42.47 31.83 -6.02
N GLN A 164 -43.12 32.12 -7.15
CA GLN A 164 -43.58 31.11 -8.11
C GLN A 164 -42.43 30.27 -8.68
N HIS A 165 -41.30 30.88 -9.00
CA HIS A 165 -40.11 30.16 -9.48
C HIS A 165 -39.49 29.26 -8.41
N PHE A 166 -39.48 29.65 -7.13
CA PHE A 166 -38.94 28.80 -6.06
C PHE A 166 -39.89 27.67 -5.65
N THR A 167 -41.21 27.91 -5.61
CA THR A 167 -42.17 26.86 -5.27
C THR A 167 -42.41 25.84 -6.40
N SER A 168 -42.28 26.24 -7.66
CA SER A 168 -42.48 25.32 -8.81
C SER A 168 -41.40 24.25 -8.92
N VAL A 169 -40.18 24.50 -8.41
CA VAL A 169 -39.10 23.50 -8.38
C VAL A 169 -39.35 22.39 -7.35
N SER A 170 -40.14 22.68 -6.29
CA SER A 170 -40.42 21.72 -5.21
C SER A 170 -41.66 20.85 -5.44
N MET A 171 -42.47 21.14 -6.45
CA MET A 171 -43.64 20.35 -6.84
C MET A 171 -43.43 19.73 -8.23
N LYS A 172 -42.46 18.81 -8.32
CA LYS A 172 -42.63 17.70 -9.25
C LYS A 172 -43.22 16.57 -8.40
N PRO A 173 -44.53 16.31 -8.47
CA PRO A 173 -45.08 15.11 -7.87
C PRO A 173 -44.35 13.96 -8.55
N GLU A 174 -43.62 13.21 -7.74
CA GLU A 174 -43.24 11.85 -8.06
C GLU A 174 -44.58 11.13 -8.23
N ASP A 175 -45.03 10.99 -9.47
CA ASP A 175 -46.18 10.15 -9.79
C ASP A 175 -45.85 8.77 -9.23
N ASN A 176 -46.49 8.45 -8.10
CA ASN A 176 -46.66 7.11 -7.57
C ASN A 176 -47.28 6.28 -8.68
N ASP A 177 -46.42 5.66 -9.48
CA ASP A 177 -46.78 4.54 -10.33
C ASP A 177 -46.89 3.33 -9.38
N ASP A 178 -48.06 3.23 -8.74
CA ASP A 178 -48.58 2.01 -8.14
C ASP A 178 -48.71 0.95 -9.25
N SER A 179 -47.57 0.37 -9.65
CA SER A 179 -47.52 -0.82 -10.47
C SER A 179 -47.28 -2.02 -9.57
N ASP A 180 -48.39 -2.54 -9.04
CA ASP A 180 -48.53 -3.90 -8.54
C ASP A 180 -47.97 -4.87 -9.59
N GLY A 181 -46.77 -5.40 -9.34
CA GLY A 181 -46.06 -6.11 -10.39
C GLY A 181 -44.88 -6.96 -9.93
N SER A 182 -45.17 -7.98 -9.13
CA SER A 182 -44.42 -9.25 -9.09
C SER A 182 -42.95 -9.18 -8.67
N GLY A 183 -42.69 -9.66 -7.45
CA GLY A 183 -41.34 -9.95 -6.99
C GLY A 183 -40.58 -10.87 -7.92
N VAL A 184 -39.38 -10.45 -8.31
CA VAL A 184 -38.31 -11.32 -8.78
C VAL A 184 -37.01 -10.80 -8.17
N LEU A 185 -36.46 -11.59 -7.24
CA LEU A 185 -35.11 -11.46 -6.72
C LEU A 185 -34.13 -11.65 -7.88
N ILE A 186 -33.34 -10.63 -8.24
CA ILE A 186 -32.08 -10.84 -8.96
C ILE A 186 -30.98 -10.10 -8.21
N ALA A 187 -30.09 -10.92 -7.67
CA ALA A 187 -28.85 -10.54 -7.05
C ALA A 187 -27.93 -9.84 -8.06
N HIS A 188 -27.31 -8.77 -7.58
CA HIS A 188 -25.87 -8.53 -7.65
C HIS A 188 -25.13 -9.16 -8.86
N GLU A 189 -24.94 -8.38 -9.92
CA GLU A 189 -23.78 -8.57 -10.79
C GLU A 189 -23.21 -7.22 -11.24
N THR A 190 -22.06 -6.92 -10.65
CA THR A 190 -21.08 -5.94 -11.10
C THR A 190 -20.31 -6.53 -12.27
N ASN A 191 -20.42 -5.96 -13.49
CA ASN A 191 -19.23 -5.74 -14.31
C ASN A 191 -19.41 -4.83 -15.54
N ASP A 192 -18.29 -4.22 -15.89
CA ASP A 192 -17.85 -3.74 -17.20
C ASP A 192 -18.34 -2.40 -17.76
N LYS A 193 -17.46 -1.39 -17.66
CA LYS A 193 -16.62 -0.98 -18.81
C LYS A 193 -15.67 0.16 -18.43
N VAL A 194 -14.43 -0.18 -18.06
CA VAL A 194 -13.29 0.74 -18.18
C VAL A 194 -12.42 0.24 -19.32
N LYS A 195 -12.63 0.83 -20.51
CA LYS A 195 -11.71 0.76 -21.64
C LYS A 195 -11.01 2.11 -21.81
N ARG A 196 -9.81 2.25 -21.27
CA ARG A 196 -8.77 3.21 -21.69
C ARG A 196 -7.42 2.55 -21.42
N GLU A 197 -6.86 1.85 -22.40
CA GLU A 197 -5.95 2.40 -23.41
C GLU A 197 -4.64 2.91 -22.82
N ASN A 198 -3.72 1.95 -22.63
CA ASN A 198 -2.30 2.00 -23.00
C ASN A 198 -1.71 3.38 -23.32
N ARG A 199 -0.87 3.89 -22.41
CA ARG A 199 0.43 4.51 -22.78
C ARG A 199 1.47 4.27 -21.69
N SER A 200 2.33 3.29 -21.90
CA SER A 200 3.71 3.34 -21.41
C SER A 200 4.54 4.23 -22.33
N PRO A 201 5.44 5.04 -21.74
CA PRO A 201 6.76 5.19 -22.32
C PRO A 201 7.83 4.76 -21.30
N SER A 202 8.60 3.75 -21.68
CA SER A 202 9.83 3.34 -21.02
C SER A 202 10.98 4.33 -21.35
N PRO A 203 11.99 4.50 -20.47
CA PRO A 203 12.95 5.59 -20.56
C PRO A 203 14.15 5.23 -21.46
N SER A 204 14.52 6.15 -22.34
CA SER A 204 15.80 6.10 -23.06
C SER A 204 16.76 7.12 -22.45
N SER A 205 17.65 6.61 -21.60
CA SER A 205 18.91 7.25 -21.22
C SER A 205 19.90 7.22 -22.39
N ARG A 206 20.49 8.37 -22.75
CA ARG A 206 21.79 8.58 -23.44
C ARG A 206 21.86 10.08 -23.78
N SER A 207 22.94 10.83 -23.68
CA SER A 207 24.30 10.61 -23.22
C SER A 207 24.89 12.01 -23.04
N PHE A 208 25.53 12.25 -21.90
CA PHE A 208 26.44 13.38 -21.67
C PHE A 208 27.68 13.24 -22.56
N MET A 209 28.12 14.32 -23.21
CA MET A 209 29.51 14.71 -23.54
C MET A 209 29.42 16.02 -24.34
N ALA A 210 29.81 17.18 -23.83
CA ALA A 210 31.16 17.71 -23.60
C ALA A 210 31.56 18.70 -24.72
N SER A 211 32.19 19.82 -24.30
CA SER A 211 33.32 20.49 -24.96
C SER A 211 33.16 21.99 -25.28
N SER A 212 34.07 22.75 -24.65
CA SER A 212 34.71 24.03 -25.01
C SER A 212 33.82 25.28 -25.15
N GLY A 213 34.02 26.37 -24.41
CA GLY A 213 35.28 26.96 -23.96
C GLY A 213 35.76 27.97 -25.00
N SER A 214 35.19 29.18 -24.97
CA SER A 214 35.60 30.31 -25.82
C SER A 214 36.52 31.25 -25.05
N THR A 215 37.66 31.51 -25.67
CA THR A 215 38.61 32.61 -25.42
C THR A 215 37.96 33.98 -25.48
#